data_AF-A0A0K8PY31-F1
#
_entry.id   AF-A0A0K8PY31-F1
#
_cell.length_a   1.000
_cell.length_b   1.000
_cell.length_c   1.000
_cell.angle_alpha   90.00
_cell.angle_beta   90.00
_cell.angle_gamma   90.00
#
_symmetry.space_group_name_H-M   'P 1'
#
loop_
_entity.id
_entity.type
_entity.pdbx_description
1 polymer ?
#
loop_
_entity_poly.entity_id
_entity_poly.type
_entity_poly.pdbx_seq_one_letter_code
_entity_poly.pdbx_strand_id
1 'polypeptide(L)'
;MLLCGPSGSGKSLLAARSGLPVLRLDDFYKEGDDPTLPLVAGSSDIDWDHPQSWDADTAVAAITRLCRTGRTDVPLYDIALSARTGTETVDIGRTSLFIAEGIFA
;
A
#
# COMPACT_ATOMS: atom_id res chain seq x y z
N MET A 1 -14.45 -4.84 7.55
CA MET A 1 -14.62 -5.62 6.30
C MET A 1 -13.52 -5.15 5.37
N LEU A 2 -12.65 -6.06 4.93
CA LEU A 2 -11.52 -5.78 4.05
C LEU A 2 -11.96 -6.10 2.60
N LEU A 3 -11.78 -5.18 1.66
CA LEU A 3 -12.14 -5.39 0.25
C LEU A 3 -10.86 -5.42 -0.60
N CYS A 4 -10.32 -6.61 -0.80
CA CYS A 4 -9.11 -6.82 -1.60
C CYS A 4 -9.46 -7.08 -3.08
N GLY A 5 -8.56 -6.69 -3.99
CA GLY A 5 -8.64 -7.11 -5.38
C GLY A 5 -7.53 -6.51 -6.24
N PRO A 6 -7.26 -7.07 -7.42
CA PRO A 6 -6.13 -6.69 -8.26
C PRO A 6 -6.18 -5.22 -8.74
N SER A 7 -5.05 -4.67 -9.18
CA SER A 7 -5.00 -3.35 -9.83
C SER A 7 -5.95 -3.31 -11.04
N GLY A 8 -6.77 -2.25 -11.14
CA GLY A 8 -7.73 -2.08 -12.24
C GLY A 8 -9.15 -2.64 -12.06
N SER A 9 -9.51 -3.30 -10.94
CA SER A 9 -10.90 -3.84 -10.76
C SER A 9 -11.97 -2.81 -10.36
N GLY A 10 -11.70 -1.50 -10.46
CA GLY A 10 -12.70 -0.46 -10.16
C GLY A 10 -12.95 -0.16 -8.68
N LYS A 11 -12.07 -0.62 -7.77
CA LYS A 11 -12.18 -0.37 -6.32
C LYS A 11 -12.02 1.11 -5.95
N SER A 12 -11.16 1.84 -6.65
CA SER A 12 -11.02 3.28 -6.49
C SER A 12 -12.31 4.05 -6.87
N LEU A 13 -13.14 3.52 -7.78
CA LEU A 13 -14.46 4.08 -8.12
C LEU A 13 -15.50 3.79 -7.03
N LEU A 14 -15.45 2.63 -6.37
CA LEU A 14 -16.30 2.31 -5.22
C LEU A 14 -15.93 3.14 -4.00
N ALA A 15 -14.63 3.37 -3.77
CA ALA A 15 -14.12 4.19 -2.68
C ALA A 15 -14.42 5.68 -2.85
N ALA A 16 -14.23 6.22 -4.06
CA ALA A 16 -14.61 7.59 -4.40
C ALA A 16 -16.12 7.85 -4.24
N ARG A 17 -16.96 6.82 -4.38
CA ARG A 17 -18.42 6.90 -4.18
C ARG A 17 -18.89 6.55 -2.77
N SER A 18 -18.08 5.87 -1.97
CA SER A 18 -18.43 5.52 -0.58
C SER A 18 -18.08 6.63 0.42
N GLY A 19 -17.21 7.58 0.05
CA GLY A 19 -16.73 8.63 0.95
C GLY A 19 -15.86 8.10 2.09
N LEU A 20 -15.33 6.88 1.94
CA LEU A 20 -14.49 6.24 2.96
C LEU A 20 -13.01 6.56 2.68
N PRO A 21 -12.19 6.73 3.74
CA PRO A 21 -10.75 6.82 3.60
C PRO A 21 -10.18 5.60 2.89
N VAL A 22 -9.18 5.83 2.02
CA VAL A 22 -8.50 4.79 1.26
C VAL A 22 -7.05 4.69 1.72
N LEU A 23 -6.63 3.48 2.06
CA LEU A 23 -5.26 3.10 2.32
C LEU A 23 -4.72 2.40 1.07
N ARG A 24 -3.81 3.06 0.37
CA ARG A 24 -3.12 2.48 -0.80
C ARG A 24 -1.99 1.58 -0.31
N LEU A 25 -2.17 0.27 -0.46
CA LEU A 25 -1.15 -0.73 -0.13
C LEU A 25 0.02 -0.70 -1.10
N ASP A 26 -0.19 -0.24 -2.33
CA ASP A 26 0.89 -0.05 -3.31
C ASP A 26 1.94 0.96 -2.81
N ASP A 27 1.61 1.83 -1.86
CA ASP A 27 2.59 2.79 -1.32
C ASP A 27 3.65 2.11 -0.43
N PHE A 28 3.44 0.86 -0.01
CA PHE A 28 4.37 0.11 0.83
C PHE A 28 5.37 -0.75 0.04
N TYR A 29 5.58 -0.47 -1.25
CA TYR A 29 6.77 -0.99 -1.93
C TYR A 29 8.06 -0.56 -1.22
N LYS A 30 9.09 -1.41 -1.33
CA LYS A 30 10.46 -1.09 -0.90
C LYS A 30 11.12 -0.14 -1.89
N GLU A 31 12.16 0.55 -1.44
CA GLU A 31 12.99 1.38 -2.32
C GLU A 31 13.63 0.51 -3.40
N GLY A 32 13.77 1.04 -4.62
CA GLY A 32 14.36 0.31 -5.75
C GLY A 32 15.82 -0.10 -5.58
N ASP A 33 16.52 0.44 -4.58
CA ASP A 33 17.89 0.06 -4.20
C ASP A 33 17.94 -0.88 -2.98
N ASP A 34 16.79 -1.34 -2.48
CA ASP A 34 16.74 -2.28 -1.35
C ASP A 34 17.37 -3.64 -1.76
N PRO A 35 18.42 -4.08 -1.04
CA PRO A 35 19.18 -5.28 -1.42
C PRO A 35 18.40 -6.59 -1.21
N THR A 36 17.24 -6.53 -0.54
CA THR A 36 16.37 -7.69 -0.31
C THR A 36 15.34 -7.87 -1.42
N LEU A 37 15.34 -7.00 -2.44
CA LEU A 37 14.43 -7.10 -3.57
C LEU A 37 14.64 -8.40 -4.35
N PRO A 38 13.56 -9.12 -4.67
CA PRO A 38 13.61 -10.30 -5.51
C PRO A 38 13.93 -9.90 -6.95
N LEU A 39 14.67 -10.76 -7.65
CA LEU A 39 14.97 -10.59 -9.07
C LEU A 39 14.17 -11.59 -9.91
N VAL A 40 13.80 -11.19 -11.12
CA VAL A 40 13.18 -12.08 -12.10
C VAL A 40 14.18 -13.20 -12.45
N ALA A 41 13.71 -14.45 -12.45
CA ALA A 41 14.56 -15.61 -12.71
C ALA A 41 15.30 -15.48 -14.05
N GLY A 42 16.64 -15.41 -14.00
CA GLY A 42 17.49 -15.27 -15.18
C GLY A 42 17.70 -13.83 -15.67
N SER A 43 17.23 -12.82 -14.94
CA SER A 43 17.49 -11.39 -15.21
C SER A 43 18.13 -10.69 -14.00
N SER A 44 18.63 -9.48 -14.23
CA SER A 44 18.97 -8.50 -13.19
C SER A 44 17.81 -7.57 -12.84
N ASP A 45 16.66 -7.73 -13.49
CA ASP A 45 15.47 -6.91 -13.24
C ASP A 45 14.78 -7.32 -11.93
N ILE A 46 14.25 -6.33 -11.21
CA ILE A 46 13.48 -6.54 -9.98
C ILE A 46 12.12 -7.14 -10.33
N ASP A 47 11.74 -8.19 -9.59
CA ASP A 47 10.40 -8.77 -9.64
C ASP A 47 9.46 -8.02 -8.69
N TRP A 48 8.82 -6.97 -9.21
CA TRP A 48 7.88 -6.16 -8.41
C TRP A 48 6.60 -6.91 -8.04
N ASP A 49 6.22 -7.96 -8.78
CA ASP A 49 5.04 -8.78 -8.48
C ASP A 49 5.28 -9.79 -7.35
N HIS A 50 6.55 -10.04 -6.99
CA HIS A 50 6.89 -10.96 -5.92
C HIS A 50 6.66 -10.31 -4.53
N PRO A 51 6.02 -10.99 -3.56
CA PRO A 51 5.66 -10.40 -2.26
C PRO A 51 6.81 -9.79 -1.44
N GLN A 52 8.06 -10.19 -1.70
CA GLN A 52 9.24 -9.61 -1.05
C GLN A 52 9.62 -8.22 -1.55
N SER A 53 9.06 -7.76 -2.67
CA SER A 53 9.18 -6.36 -3.13
C SER A 53 8.41 -5.39 -2.23
N TRP A 54 7.51 -5.93 -1.41
CA TRP A 54 6.61 -5.19 -0.55
C TRP A 54 7.08 -5.22 0.92
N ASP A 55 6.95 -4.10 1.59
CA ASP A 55 7.26 -3.93 3.02
C ASP A 55 6.04 -4.29 3.87
N ALA A 56 5.80 -5.60 3.98
CA ALA A 56 4.65 -6.15 4.69
C ALA A 56 4.61 -5.75 6.17
N ASP A 57 5.77 -5.65 6.82
CA ASP A 57 5.86 -5.29 8.23
C ASP A 57 5.39 -3.84 8.44
N THR A 58 5.85 -2.91 7.61
CA THR A 58 5.42 -1.50 7.69
C THR A 58 3.94 -1.36 7.36
N ALA A 59 3.43 -2.09 6.37
CA ALA A 59 2.01 -2.08 6.01
C ALA A 59 1.11 -2.60 7.15
N VAL A 60 1.45 -3.75 7.74
CA VAL A 60 0.73 -4.32 8.88
C VAL A 60 0.79 -3.39 10.10
N ALA A 61 1.93 -2.77 10.35
CA ALA A 61 2.08 -1.79 11.42
C ALA A 61 1.17 -0.56 11.21
N ALA A 62 1.10 -0.04 9.99
CA ALA A 62 0.24 1.10 9.63
C ALA A 62 -1.25 0.73 9.78
N ILE A 63 -1.67 -0.42 9.26
CA ILE A 63 -3.05 -0.92 9.42
C ILE A 63 -3.40 -1.10 10.89
N THR A 64 -2.50 -1.71 11.66
CA THR A 64 -2.72 -1.92 13.10
C THR A 64 -2.86 -0.60 13.84
N ARG A 65 -2.03 0.41 13.51
CA ARG A 65 -2.14 1.75 14.09
C ARG A 65 -3.48 2.38 13.70
N LEU A 66 -3.84 2.37 12.42
CA LEU A 66 -5.09 2.91 11.92
C LEU A 66 -6.31 2.33 12.63
N CYS A 67 -6.35 1.00 12.81
CA CYS A 67 -7.42 0.31 13.53
C CYS A 67 -7.49 0.69 15.02
N ARG A 68 -6.35 1.00 15.66
CA ARG A 68 -6.30 1.29 17.10
C ARG A 68 -6.54 2.76 17.43
N THR A 69 -6.05 3.67 16.60
CA THR A 69 -6.03 5.12 16.88
C THR A 69 -6.94 5.91 15.97
N GLY A 70 -7.42 5.32 14.88
CA GLY A 70 -8.13 6.01 13.81
C GLY A 70 -7.23 6.81 12.88
N ARG A 71 -5.89 6.78 13.07
CA ARG A 71 -4.95 7.55 12.25
C ARG A 71 -3.60 6.86 12.12
N THR A 72 -3.02 6.83 10.93
CA THR A 72 -1.66 6.34 10.69
C THR A 72 -0.95 7.19 9.65
N ASP A 73 0.38 7.19 9.70
CA ASP A 73 1.18 7.69 8.60
C ASP A 73 1.49 6.53 7.66
N VAL A 74 1.47 6.82 6.37
CA VAL A 74 1.73 5.91 5.27
C VAL A 74 2.81 6.52 4.38
N PRO A 75 3.71 5.72 3.79
CA PRO A 75 4.63 6.23 2.79
C PRO A 75 3.88 6.81 1.59
N LEU A 76 4.50 7.77 0.90
CA LEU A 76 4.12 8.16 -0.45
C LEU A 76 5.13 7.53 -1.41
N TYR A 77 4.70 6.64 -2.27
CA TYR A 77 5.57 5.94 -3.21
C TYR A 77 5.38 6.47 -4.63
N ASP A 78 6.49 6.82 -5.29
CA ASP A 78 6.49 7.15 -6.70
C ASP A 78 6.97 5.92 -7.50
N ILE A 79 6.04 5.29 -8.22
CA ILE A 79 6.32 4.10 -9.03
C ILE A 79 7.33 4.40 -10.14
N ALA A 80 7.32 5.61 -10.72
CA ALA A 80 8.24 5.98 -11.79
C ALA A 80 9.69 6.13 -11.27
N LEU A 81 9.83 6.55 -10.01
CA LEU A 81 11.13 6.65 -9.34
C LEU A 81 11.52 5.37 -8.61
N SER A 82 10.57 4.44 -8.42
CA SER A 82 10.72 3.28 -7.54
C SER A 82 11.23 3.69 -6.16
N ALA A 83 10.65 4.76 -5.59
CA ALA A 83 11.16 5.35 -4.37
C ALA A 83 10.05 5.95 -3.50
N ARG A 84 10.26 5.94 -2.17
CA ARG A 84 9.39 6.70 -1.25
C ARG A 84 9.79 8.17 -1.30
N THR A 85 8.83 9.02 -1.63
CA THR A 85 9.05 10.47 -1.81
C THR A 85 8.57 11.29 -0.61
N GLY A 86 7.91 10.65 0.35
CA GLY A 86 7.43 11.29 1.56
C GLY A 86 6.51 10.39 2.36
N THR A 87 5.67 11.02 3.18
CA THR A 87 4.65 10.34 3.98
C THR A 87 3.37 11.17 3.97
N GLU A 88 2.23 10.49 3.98
CA GLU A 88 0.92 11.10 4.16
C GLU A 88 0.25 10.52 5.40
N THR A 89 -0.57 11.32 6.07
CA THR A 89 -1.43 10.80 7.13
C THR A 89 -2.75 10.31 6.53
N VAL A 90 -3.13 9.07 6.83
CA VAL A 90 -4.50 8.57 6.70
C VAL A 90 -5.23 8.70 8.04
N ASP A 91 -6.38 9.37 8.05
CA ASP A 91 -7.26 9.55 9.21
C ASP A 91 -8.69 9.11 8.87
N ILE A 92 -9.24 8.19 9.64
CA ILE A 92 -10.60 7.64 9.42
C ILE A 92 -11.69 8.39 10.20
N GLY A 93 -11.30 9.40 10.97
CA GLY A 93 -12.18 10.27 11.74
C GLY A 93 -13.08 9.46 12.67
N ARG A 94 -14.40 9.72 12.59
CA ARG A 94 -15.42 9.02 13.37
C ARG A 94 -15.87 7.70 12.75
N THR A 95 -15.42 7.40 11.54
CA THR A 95 -15.83 6.21 10.80
C THR A 95 -14.89 5.05 11.16
N SER A 96 -15.44 3.92 11.59
CA SER A 96 -14.65 2.72 11.94
C SER A 96 -14.27 1.86 10.72
N LEU A 97 -14.37 2.42 9.51
CA LEU A 97 -14.21 1.71 8.25
C LEU A 97 -13.30 2.49 7.31
N PHE A 98 -12.40 1.77 6.65
CA PHE A 98 -11.57 2.26 5.56
C PHE A 98 -11.44 1.16 4.51
N ILE A 99 -10.99 1.54 3.32
CA ILE A 99 -10.74 0.62 2.21
C ILE A 99 -9.22 0.48 2.06
N ALA A 100 -8.71 -0.75 2.00
CA ALA A 100 -7.32 -1.00 1.62
C ALA A 100 -7.30 -1.49 0.17
N GLU A 101 -6.52 -0.85 -0.71
CA GLU A 101 -6.40 -1.24 -2.12
C GLU A 101 -4.94 -1.43 -2.53
N GLY A 102 -4.65 -2.44 -3.35
CA GLY A 102 -3.33 -2.67 -3.91
C GLY A 102 -3.19 -4.11 -4.40
N ILE A 103 -2.08 -4.41 -5.07
CA ILE A 103 -1.88 -5.76 -5.65
C ILE A 103 -1.69 -6.85 -4.59
N PHE A 104 -1.18 -6.46 -3.42
CA PHE A 104 -0.95 -7.34 -2.26
C PHE A 104 -2.03 -7.21 -1.17
N ALA A 105 -3.22 -6.69 -1.53
CA ALA A 105 -4.37 -6.60 -0.63
C ALA A 105 -4.88 -7.98 -0.20
#